data_AF-K2A9J0-F1
#
_entry.id   AF-K2A9J0-F1
#
_cell.length_a   1.000
_cell.length_b   1.000
_cell.length_c   1.000
_cell.angle_alpha   90.00
_cell.angle_beta   90.00
_cell.angle_gamma   90.00
#
_symmetry.space_group_name_H-M   'P 1'
#
loop_
_entity.id
_entity.type
_entity.pdbx_description
1 polymer ?
#
loop_
_entity_poly.entity_id
_entity_poly.type
_entity_poly.pdbx_seq_one_letter_code
_entity_poly.pdbx_strand_id
1 'polypeptide(L)'
;MAIAQLGVILVALYATSFYSYVLFHTLAEIVSVILAVAIFLMAWNSRRYWNNNYYIILGFGFLFVGGIDLLHAFEYKGVGIMQQGGDSNIATQLWLAGRYMIASSFLAASIFSSHKI
;
A
#
# COMPACT_ATOMS: atom_id res chain seq x y z
N MET A 1 -6.60 -17.91 18.03
CA MET A 1 -7.56 -16.79 18.14
C MET A 1 -7.33 -15.74 17.04
N ALA A 2 -6.14 -15.16 16.91
CA ALA A 2 -5.84 -14.12 15.91
C ALA A 2 -6.06 -14.55 14.44
N ILE A 3 -5.64 -15.77 14.05
CA ILE A 3 -5.82 -16.28 12.68
C ILE A 3 -7.30 -16.41 12.31
N ALA A 4 -8.13 -16.88 13.26
CA ALA A 4 -9.57 -16.99 13.04
C ALA A 4 -10.23 -15.62 12.86
N GLN A 5 -9.82 -14.62 13.64
CA GLN A 5 -10.30 -13.24 13.51
C GLN A 5 -9.92 -12.63 12.15
N LEU A 6 -8.68 -12.84 11.69
CA LEU A 6 -8.24 -12.39 10.37
C LEU A 6 -9.05 -13.08 9.26
N GLY A 7 -9.29 -14.39 9.39
CA GLY A 7 -10.11 -15.14 8.44
C GLY A 7 -11.53 -14.58 8.31
N VAL A 8 -12.16 -14.24 9.44
CA VAL A 8 -13.48 -13.60 9.44
C VAL A 8 -13.46 -12.25 8.73
N ILE A 9 -12.45 -11.41 8.99
CA ILE A 9 -12.32 -10.09 8.34
C ILE A 9 -12.15 -10.25 6.81
N LEU A 10 -11.32 -11.20 6.38
CA LEU A 10 -11.09 -11.45 4.95
C LEU A 10 -12.35 -11.98 4.24
N VAL A 11 -13.09 -12.88 4.89
CA VAL A 11 -14.37 -13.38 4.36
C VAL A 11 -15.40 -12.25 4.29
N ALA A 12 -15.49 -11.41 5.32
CA ALA A 12 -16.39 -10.25 5.33
C ALA A 12 -16.04 -9.25 4.22
N LEU A 13 -14.75 -8.95 4.02
CA LEU A 13 -14.29 -8.10 2.92
C LEU A 13 -14.66 -8.72 1.57
N TYR A 14 -14.35 -10.00 1.34
CA TYR A 14 -14.70 -10.70 0.11
C TYR A 14 -16.22 -10.69 -0.15
N ALA A 15 -17.04 -10.86 0.88
CA ALA A 15 -18.49 -10.83 0.77
C ALA A 15 -19.02 -9.50 0.19
N THR A 16 -18.33 -8.36 0.45
CA THR A 16 -18.72 -7.07 -0.13
C THR A 16 -18.65 -7.04 -1.66
N SER A 17 -17.82 -7.89 -2.27
CA SER A 17 -17.68 -7.97 -3.74
C SER A 17 -18.97 -8.44 -4.44
N PHE A 18 -19.81 -9.24 -3.77
CA PHE A 18 -21.10 -9.67 -4.30
C PHE A 18 -22.15 -8.56 -4.30
N TYR A 19 -21.96 -7.53 -3.47
CA TYR A 19 -22.85 -6.38 -3.41
C TYR A 19 -22.38 -5.25 -4.35
N SER A 20 -21.11 -4.89 -4.27
CA SER A 20 -20.50 -3.87 -5.13
C SER A 20 -18.99 -4.08 -5.22
N TYR A 21 -18.49 -4.29 -6.44
CA TYR A 21 -17.05 -4.41 -6.66
C TYR A 21 -16.31 -3.12 -6.29
N VAL A 22 -16.91 -1.94 -6.52
CA VAL A 22 -16.33 -0.66 -6.12
C VAL A 22 -16.19 -0.57 -4.61
N LEU A 23 -17.19 -1.06 -3.85
CA LEU A 23 -17.10 -1.11 -2.38
C LEU A 23 -15.95 -2.02 -1.93
N PHE A 24 -15.86 -3.23 -2.50
CA PHE A 24 -14.77 -4.15 -2.20
C PHE A 24 -13.40 -3.54 -2.50
N HIS A 25 -13.23 -2.98 -3.69
CA HIS A 25 -11.99 -2.36 -4.13
C HIS A 25 -11.57 -1.21 -3.21
N THR A 26 -12.47 -0.27 -2.94
CA THR A 26 -12.17 0.89 -2.07
C THR A 26 -11.83 0.46 -0.66
N LEU A 27 -12.53 -0.53 -0.09
CA LEU A 27 -12.19 -1.06 1.25
C LEU A 27 -10.82 -1.74 1.25
N ALA A 28 -10.51 -2.54 0.22
CA ALA A 28 -9.22 -3.19 0.09
C ALA A 28 -8.07 -2.17 -0.02
N GLU A 29 -8.25 -1.09 -0.78
CA GLU A 29 -7.26 -0.02 -0.91
C GLU A 29 -7.12 0.81 0.37
N ILE A 30 -8.21 1.11 1.09
CA ILE A 30 -8.10 1.81 2.38
C ILE A 30 -7.28 0.97 3.37
N VAL A 31 -7.51 -0.34 3.42
CA VAL A 31 -6.73 -1.24 4.27
C VAL A 31 -5.26 -1.28 3.83
N SER A 32 -4.97 -1.36 2.53
CA SER A 32 -3.59 -1.38 2.01
C SER A 32 -2.84 -0.08 2.39
N VAL A 33 -3.49 1.08 2.25
CA VAL A 33 -2.94 2.40 2.61
C VAL A 33 -2.68 2.50 4.11
N ILE A 34 -3.61 2.04 4.96
CA ILE A 34 -3.43 2.02 6.41
C ILE A 34 -2.21 1.17 6.79
N LEU A 35 -2.06 -0.01 6.18
CA LEU A 35 -0.91 -0.89 6.43
C LEU A 35 0.40 -0.25 5.97
N ALA A 36 0.41 0.41 4.81
CA ALA A 36 1.59 1.11 4.29
C ALA A 36 2.03 2.25 5.23
N VAL A 37 1.09 3.06 5.71
CA VAL A 37 1.37 4.12 6.71
C VAL A 37 1.83 3.51 8.04
N ALA A 38 1.23 2.41 8.49
CA ALA A 38 1.64 1.73 9.72
C ALA A 38 3.09 1.21 9.63
N ILE A 39 3.49 0.65 8.48
CA ILE A 39 4.88 0.22 8.24
C ILE A 39 5.84 1.42 8.31
N PHE A 40 5.50 2.54 7.65
CA PHE A 40 6.27 3.78 7.75
C PHE A 40 6.42 4.24 9.20
N LEU A 41 5.31 4.33 9.94
CA LEU A 41 5.31 4.77 11.33
C LEU A 41 6.16 3.84 12.21
N MET A 42 6.07 2.52 12.01
CA MET A 42 6.88 1.56 12.76
C MET A 42 8.37 1.76 12.47
N ALA A 43 8.76 1.85 11.19
CA ALA A 43 10.15 2.11 10.79
C ALA A 43 10.67 3.44 11.34
N TRP A 44 9.88 4.51 11.25
CA TRP A 44 10.26 5.85 11.72
C TRP A 44 10.44 5.91 13.24
N ASN A 45 9.52 5.32 14.00
CA ASN A 45 9.58 5.32 15.47
C ASN A 45 10.71 4.43 15.99
N SER A 46 11.00 3.33 15.31
CA SER A 46 12.05 2.40 15.71
C SER A 46 13.45 2.75 15.17
N ARG A 47 13.59 3.81 14.36
CA ARG A 47 14.85 4.19 13.67
C ARG A 47 16.10 4.26 14.56
N ARG A 48 15.93 4.57 15.85
CA ARG A 48 17.04 4.65 16.81
C ARG A 48 17.57 3.29 17.28
N TYR A 49 16.82 2.22 17.06
CA TYR A 49 17.17 0.86 17.48
C TYR A 49 17.80 0.04 16.34
N TRP A 50 17.77 0.53 15.10
CA TRP A 50 18.34 -0.15 13.95
C TRP A 50 19.75 0.35 13.65
N ASN A 51 20.69 -0.57 13.48
CA ASN A 51 22.08 -0.26 13.12
C ASN A 51 22.30 -0.16 11.60
N ASN A 52 21.24 -0.13 10.80
CA ASN A 52 21.32 0.00 9.34
C ASN A 52 20.15 0.83 8.79
N ASN A 53 20.31 1.28 7.55
CA ASN A 53 19.31 2.10 6.85
C ASN A 53 18.23 1.26 6.15
N TYR A 54 18.22 -0.07 6.28
CA TYR A 54 17.29 -0.94 5.56
C TYR A 54 15.83 -0.58 5.84
N TYR A 55 15.46 -0.59 7.12
CA TYR A 55 14.09 -0.40 7.55
C TYR A 55 13.60 1.03 7.32
N ILE A 56 14.47 2.03 7.42
CA ILE A 56 14.07 3.42 7.17
C ILE A 56 13.83 3.68 5.68
N ILE A 57 14.64 3.09 4.78
CA ILE A 57 14.42 3.16 3.33
C ILE A 57 13.08 2.52 2.98
N LEU A 58 12.81 1.31 3.48
CA LEU A 58 11.52 0.65 3.25
C LEU A 58 10.35 1.45 3.84
N GLY A 59 10.48 1.98 5.05
CA GLY A 59 9.46 2.79 5.68
C GLY A 59 9.04 3.97 4.81
N PHE A 60 10.00 4.75 4.30
CA PHE A 60 9.70 5.84 3.37
C PHE A 60 9.11 5.34 2.05
N GLY A 61 9.60 4.21 1.53
CA GLY A 61 9.02 3.56 0.35
C GLY A 61 7.53 3.28 0.52
N PHE A 62 7.14 2.69 1.66
CA PHE A 62 5.72 2.42 1.98
C PHE A 62 4.88 3.69 2.17
N LEU A 63 5.45 4.79 2.68
CA LEU A 63 4.74 6.08 2.75
C LEU A 63 4.32 6.56 1.34
N PHE A 64 5.24 6.50 0.37
CA PHE A 64 4.93 6.89 -1.00
C PHE A 64 3.98 5.90 -1.68
N VAL A 65 4.13 4.60 -1.45
CA VAL A 65 3.19 3.57 -1.95
C VAL A 65 1.78 3.85 -1.45
N GLY A 66 1.60 4.10 -0.15
CA GLY A 66 0.28 4.44 0.40
C GLY A 66 -0.31 5.73 -0.19
N GLY A 67 0.53 6.73 -0.50
CA GLY A 67 0.09 7.92 -1.22
C GLY A 67 -0.37 7.63 -2.66
N ILE A 68 0.39 6.81 -3.40
CA ILE A 68 0.05 6.42 -4.78
C ILE A 68 -1.20 5.55 -4.82
N ASP A 69 -1.33 4.58 -3.90
CA ASP A 69 -2.49 3.69 -3.80
C ASP A 69 -3.77 4.48 -3.44
N LEU A 70 -3.66 5.53 -2.62
CA LEU A 70 -4.78 6.42 -2.33
C LEU A 70 -5.24 7.19 -3.58
N LEU A 71 -4.29 7.73 -4.36
CA LEU A 71 -4.59 8.41 -5.63
C LEU A 71 -5.18 7.43 -6.65
N HIS A 72 -4.67 6.19 -6.71
CA HIS A 72 -5.21 5.11 -7.54
C HIS A 72 -6.69 4.87 -7.20
N ALA A 73 -7.03 4.72 -5.92
CA ALA A 73 -8.40 4.49 -5.47
C ALA A 73 -9.33 5.66 -5.86
N PHE A 74 -8.86 6.90 -5.78
CA PHE A 74 -9.66 8.08 -6.15
C PHE A 74 -9.93 8.19 -7.67
N GLU A 75 -9.02 7.67 -8.49
CA GLU A 75 -9.16 7.57 -9.95
C GLU A 75 -9.93 6.32 -10.39
N TYR A 76 -10.15 5.36 -9.49
CA TYR A 76 -10.80 4.10 -9.84
C TYR A 76 -12.24 4.32 -10.35
N LYS A 77 -12.59 3.59 -11.41
CA LYS A 77 -13.89 3.71 -12.07
C LYS A 77 -15.02 3.39 -11.09
N GLY A 78 -15.93 4.34 -10.91
CA GLY A 78 -17.09 4.22 -10.04
C GLY A 78 -16.90 4.81 -8.63
N VAL A 79 -15.69 5.27 -8.27
CA VAL A 79 -15.45 6.00 -7.01
C VAL A 79 -15.84 7.47 -7.12
N GLY A 80 -15.61 8.10 -8.27
CA GLY A 80 -16.15 9.41 -8.62
C GLY A 80 -15.46 10.63 -8.01
N ILE A 81 -14.22 10.49 -7.51
CA ILE A 81 -13.47 11.60 -6.87
C ILE A 81 -12.59 12.34 -7.88
N MET A 82 -11.69 11.63 -8.58
CA MET A 82 -10.72 12.26 -9.50
C MET A 82 -10.91 11.87 -10.97
N GLN A 83 -11.83 10.93 -11.27
CA GLN A 83 -11.96 10.28 -12.57
C GLN A 83 -11.94 11.24 -13.77
N GLN A 84 -10.79 11.39 -14.41
CA GLN A 84 -10.65 12.21 -15.62
C GLN A 84 -10.95 11.38 -16.88
N GLY A 85 -11.94 11.80 -17.66
CA GLY A 85 -12.21 11.22 -19.00
C GLY A 85 -12.88 9.84 -19.02
N GLY A 86 -13.29 9.28 -17.88
CA GLY A 86 -14.07 8.04 -17.80
C GLY A 86 -13.31 6.74 -18.12
N ASP A 87 -12.02 6.84 -18.45
CA ASP A 87 -11.12 5.72 -18.71
C ASP A 87 -10.40 5.26 -17.43
N SER A 88 -10.08 3.96 -17.36
CA SER A 88 -9.32 3.30 -16.31
C SER A 88 -7.80 3.42 -16.44
N ASN A 89 -7.29 4.05 -17.51
CA ASN A 89 -5.86 4.14 -17.79
C ASN A 89 -5.08 4.85 -16.66
N ILE A 90 -5.56 5.99 -16.15
CA ILE A 90 -4.87 6.73 -15.07
C ILE A 90 -4.79 5.88 -13.80
N ALA A 91 -5.90 5.28 -13.38
CA ALA A 91 -5.91 4.36 -12.25
C ALA A 91 -4.90 3.22 -12.47
N THR A 92 -4.87 2.61 -13.65
CA THR A 92 -3.93 1.51 -13.96
C THR A 92 -2.47 1.96 -13.92
N GLN A 93 -2.15 3.15 -14.42
CA GLN A 93 -0.80 3.72 -14.34
C GLN A 93 -0.37 4.01 -12.91
N LEU A 94 -1.25 4.55 -12.08
CA LEU A 94 -0.99 4.78 -10.66
C LEU A 94 -0.73 3.47 -9.92
N TRP A 95 -1.55 2.44 -10.17
CA TRP A 95 -1.33 1.11 -9.61
C TRP A 95 0.06 0.56 -9.96
N LEU A 96 0.44 0.66 -11.25
CA LEU A 96 1.77 0.23 -11.70
C LEU A 96 2.90 1.06 -11.09
N ALA A 97 2.71 2.38 -10.96
CA ALA A 97 3.65 3.29 -10.31
C ALA A 97 3.88 2.88 -8.84
N GLY A 98 2.83 2.51 -8.10
CA GLY A 98 2.94 1.98 -6.74
C GLY A 98 3.81 0.70 -6.68
N ARG A 99 3.64 -0.21 -7.66
CA ARG A 99 4.46 -1.44 -7.77
C ARG A 99 5.94 -1.12 -8.06
N TYR A 100 6.22 -0.19 -8.95
CA TYR A 100 7.60 0.25 -9.20
C TYR A 100 8.21 0.97 -8.00
N MET A 101 7.42 1.76 -7.27
CA MET A 101 7.87 2.44 -6.05
C MET A 101 8.31 1.41 -4.99
N ILE A 102 7.48 0.40 -4.71
CA ILE A 102 7.86 -0.62 -3.71
C ILE A 102 9.03 -1.48 -4.17
N ALA A 103 9.07 -1.90 -5.44
CA ALA A 103 10.16 -2.70 -5.98
C ALA A 103 11.51 -1.95 -5.93
N SER A 104 11.51 -0.68 -6.34
CA SER A 104 12.70 0.17 -6.26
C SER A 104 13.12 0.45 -4.81
N SER A 105 12.17 0.58 -3.88
CA SER A 105 12.44 0.71 -2.45
C SER A 105 13.11 -0.53 -1.87
N PHE A 106 12.67 -1.74 -2.25
CA PHE A 106 13.32 -2.99 -1.85
C PHE A 106 14.73 -3.12 -2.43
N LEU A 107 14.92 -2.75 -3.70
CA LEU A 107 16.24 -2.75 -4.33
C LEU A 107 17.18 -1.76 -3.64
N ALA A 108 16.71 -0.52 -3.40
CA ALA A 108 17.48 0.51 -2.71
C ALA A 108 17.82 0.07 -1.28
N ALA A 109 16.85 -0.45 -0.52
CA ALA A 109 17.09 -0.95 0.83
C ALA A 109 18.17 -2.05 0.83
N SER A 110 18.16 -2.95 -0.14
CA SER A 110 19.16 -4.02 -0.27
C SER A 110 20.56 -3.50 -0.61
N ILE A 111 20.67 -2.50 -1.51
CA ILE A 111 21.96 -1.93 -1.93
C ILE A 111 22.57 -1.05 -0.82
N PHE A 112 21.76 -0.22 -0.16
CA PHE A 112 22.23 0.77 0.82
C PHE A 112 22.24 0.24 2.26
N SER A 113 21.67 -0.94 2.51
CA SER A 113 21.87 -1.68 3.76
C SER A 113 23.16 -2.49 3.68
N SER A 114 24.30 -1.82 3.66
CA SER A 114 25.58 -2.52 3.76
C SER A 114 25.67 -3.23 5.11
N HIS A 115 25.82 -4.55 5.07
CA HIS A 115 26.51 -5.26 6.14
C HIS A 115 28.00 -5.14 5.86
N LYS A 116 28.77 -4.66 6.86
CA LYS A 116 30.12 -5.20 7.04
C LYS A 116 29.91 -6.68 7.36
N ILE A 117 30.25 -7.56 6.41
CA ILE A 117 30.45 -8.99 6.70
C ILE A 117 31.67 -9.09 7.62
#